data_AF-A0A0L1IHC1-F1
#
_entry.id   AF-A0A0L1IHC1-F1
#
_cell.length_a   1.000
_cell.length_b   1.000
_cell.length_c   1.000
_cell.angle_alpha   90.00
_cell.angle_beta   90.00
_cell.angle_gamma   90.00
#
_symmetry.space_group_name_H-M   'P 1'
#
loop_
_entity.id
_entity.type
_entity.pdbx_description
1 polymer ?
#
loop_
_entity_poly.entity_id
_entity_poly.type
_entity_poly.pdbx_seq_one_letter_code
_entity_poly.pdbx_strand_id
1 'polypeptide(L)'
;ELAENKKKAFFRKMQKAKQTILDSKLDIEVLKKEYKNFFDINVDENNQKVVFLKENVFEKVHKNAGFSIIVSNVDSDLEFILTQYKKRDLVEKAFSTVKTTFDLNKFNVQDRLVLESKMFISFLALIVRSYFSYCMKEFLAENGHHTVNTLFSELSKMELAKFNKTYVSSYGLSKTQKIILSALKITEKDVNQCTKDINKNLN
;
A
#
# COMPACT_ATOMS: atom_id res chain seq x y z
N GLU A 1 1.99 -18.19 -15.35
CA GLU A 1 2.75 -16.94 -15.20
C GLU A 1 2.85 -16.07 -16.46
N LEU A 2 3.30 -16.56 -17.63
CA LEU A 2 3.47 -15.71 -18.83
C LEU A 2 2.17 -15.05 -19.34
N ALA A 3 1.05 -15.78 -19.33
CA ALA A 3 -0.26 -15.26 -19.73
C ALA A 3 -0.80 -14.20 -18.75
N GLU A 4 -0.57 -14.40 -17.45
CA GLU A 4 -1.01 -13.49 -16.39
C GLU A 4 -0.19 -12.19 -16.39
N ASN A 5 1.11 -12.28 -16.63
CA ASN A 5 1.99 -11.11 -16.80
C ASN A 5 1.65 -10.30 -18.06
N LYS A 6 1.34 -10.97 -19.17
CA LYS A 6 0.84 -10.32 -20.40
C LYS A 6 -0.51 -9.63 -20.16
N LYS A 7 -1.43 -10.27 -19.42
CA LYS A 7 -2.71 -9.68 -19.00
C LYS A 7 -2.51 -8.44 -18.14
N LYS A 8 -1.67 -8.52 -17.09
CA LYS A 8 -1.34 -7.38 -16.21
C LYS A 8 -0.71 -6.22 -16.99
N ALA A 9 0.19 -6.50 -17.93
CA ALA A 9 0.79 -5.47 -18.78
C ALA A 9 -0.23 -4.80 -19.71
N PHE A 10 -1.16 -5.57 -20.29
CA PHE A 10 -2.25 -5.05 -21.11
C PHE A 10 -3.18 -4.11 -20.31
N PHE A 11 -3.64 -4.54 -19.12
CA PHE A 11 -4.49 -3.69 -18.28
C PHE A 11 -3.78 -2.43 -17.80
N ARG A 12 -2.48 -2.50 -17.47
CA ARG A 12 -1.69 -1.30 -17.17
C ARG A 12 -1.65 -0.32 -18.33
N LYS A 13 -1.49 -0.80 -19.58
CA LYS A 13 -1.53 0.06 -20.78
C LYS A 13 -2.92 0.68 -20.98
N MET A 14 -3.98 -0.11 -20.85
CA MET A 14 -5.35 0.40 -20.97
C MET A 14 -5.69 1.42 -19.87
N GLN A 15 -5.22 1.21 -18.64
CA GLN A 15 -5.45 2.15 -17.54
C GLN A 15 -4.71 3.48 -17.77
N LYS A 16 -3.46 3.44 -18.27
CA LYS A 16 -2.75 4.65 -18.69
C LYS A 16 -3.49 5.39 -19.80
N ALA A 17 -3.95 4.67 -20.84
CA ALA A 17 -4.70 5.25 -21.93
C ALA A 17 -6.02 5.90 -21.45
N LYS A 18 -6.76 5.22 -20.54
CA LYS A 18 -7.96 5.78 -19.91
C LYS A 18 -7.66 7.07 -19.16
N GLN A 19 -6.57 7.12 -18.40
CA GLN A 19 -6.15 8.32 -17.68
C GLN A 19 -5.79 9.46 -18.65
N THR A 20 -5.06 9.18 -19.73
CA THR A 20 -4.77 10.17 -20.78
C THR A 20 -6.02 10.72 -21.44
N ILE A 21 -7.04 9.90 -21.68
CA ILE A 21 -8.32 10.35 -22.25
C ILE A 21 -9.05 11.30 -21.27
N LEU A 22 -9.08 10.94 -19.98
CA LEU A 22 -9.72 11.73 -18.93
C LEU A 22 -9.03 13.09 -18.72
N ASP A 23 -7.70 13.11 -18.72
CA ASP A 23 -6.90 14.32 -18.48
C ASP A 23 -6.78 15.21 -19.74
N SER A 24 -7.10 14.69 -20.93
CA SER A 24 -6.98 15.43 -22.18
C SER A 24 -8.02 16.54 -22.29
N LYS A 25 -7.58 17.72 -22.76
CA LYS A 25 -8.46 18.84 -23.17
C LYS A 25 -8.95 18.74 -24.61
N LEU A 26 -8.63 17.64 -25.30
CA LEU A 26 -9.01 17.40 -26.68
C LEU A 26 -10.53 17.19 -26.80
N ASP A 27 -11.06 17.56 -27.97
CA ASP A 27 -12.45 17.33 -28.33
C ASP A 27 -12.80 15.85 -28.29
N ILE A 28 -14.01 15.58 -27.78
CA ILE A 28 -14.52 14.23 -27.57
C ILE A 28 -14.60 13.46 -28.89
N GLU A 29 -14.85 14.12 -30.01
CA GLU A 29 -14.91 13.49 -31.34
C GLU A 29 -13.54 13.00 -31.82
N VAL A 30 -12.47 13.75 -31.54
CA VAL A 30 -11.10 13.35 -31.86
C VAL A 30 -10.70 12.13 -31.04
N LEU A 31 -11.01 12.16 -29.73
CA LEU A 31 -10.75 11.04 -28.82
C LEU A 31 -11.56 9.79 -29.18
N LYS A 32 -12.83 9.96 -29.58
CA LYS A 32 -13.68 8.87 -30.08
C LYS A 32 -13.09 8.22 -31.34
N LYS A 33 -12.44 9.01 -32.21
CA LYS A 33 -11.80 8.49 -33.44
C LYS A 33 -10.51 7.74 -33.15
N GLU A 34 -9.66 8.31 -32.29
CA GLU A 34 -8.34 7.76 -31.96
C GLU A 34 -8.43 6.48 -31.11
N TYR A 35 -9.34 6.45 -30.14
CA TYR A 35 -9.48 5.33 -29.19
C TYR A 35 -10.66 4.40 -29.49
N LYS A 36 -11.30 4.55 -30.67
CA LYS A 36 -12.48 3.79 -31.11
C LYS A 36 -12.35 2.29 -30.95
N ASN A 37 -11.15 1.75 -31.11
CA ASN A 37 -10.92 0.31 -31.10
C ASN A 37 -10.94 -0.29 -29.69
N PHE A 38 -10.75 0.53 -28.65
CA PHE A 38 -10.56 0.06 -27.27
C PHE A 38 -11.60 0.61 -26.30
N PHE A 39 -12.07 1.85 -26.50
CA PHE A 39 -12.93 2.54 -25.53
C PHE A 39 -14.22 3.09 -26.16
N ASP A 40 -15.28 3.09 -25.35
CA ASP A 40 -16.49 3.88 -25.55
C ASP A 40 -16.41 5.12 -24.65
N ILE A 41 -16.49 6.30 -25.26
CA ILE A 41 -16.33 7.59 -24.58
C ILE A 41 -17.67 8.31 -24.63
N ASN A 42 -18.28 8.48 -23.47
CA ASN A 42 -19.54 9.20 -23.29
C ASN A 42 -19.33 10.44 -22.41
N VAL A 43 -20.33 11.30 -22.36
CA VAL A 43 -20.36 12.47 -21.48
C VAL A 43 -21.51 12.25 -20.50
N ASP A 44 -21.24 12.40 -19.21
CA ASP A 44 -22.25 12.28 -18.16
C ASP A 44 -23.12 13.55 -18.05
N GLU A 45 -24.19 13.50 -17.27
CA GLU A 45 -25.10 14.62 -17.00
C GLU A 45 -24.37 15.86 -16.44
N ASN A 46 -23.24 15.65 -15.78
CA ASN A 46 -22.36 16.70 -15.23
C ASN A 46 -21.28 17.21 -16.22
N ASN A 47 -21.44 16.92 -17.52
CA ASN A 47 -20.49 17.27 -18.59
C ASN A 47 -19.07 16.69 -18.42
N GLN A 48 -18.95 15.58 -17.69
CA GLN A 48 -17.68 14.88 -17.45
C GLN A 48 -17.50 13.72 -18.43
N LYS A 49 -16.26 13.51 -18.89
CA LYS A 49 -15.91 12.39 -19.78
C LYS A 49 -15.99 11.07 -19.01
N VAL A 50 -16.84 10.15 -19.46
CA VAL A 50 -16.92 8.78 -18.95
C VAL A 50 -16.35 7.83 -19.99
N VAL A 51 -15.34 7.06 -19.59
CA VAL A 51 -14.60 6.17 -20.49
C VAL A 51 -14.77 4.72 -20.06
N PHE A 52 -15.43 3.94 -20.91
CA PHE A 52 -15.64 2.51 -20.74
C PHE A 52 -14.77 1.71 -21.71
N LEU A 53 -14.23 0.58 -21.28
CA LEU A 53 -13.55 -0.33 -22.20
C LEU A 53 -14.62 -1.09 -22.99
N LYS A 54 -14.44 -1.22 -24.31
CA LYS A 54 -15.37 -1.98 -25.15
C LYS A 54 -15.50 -3.43 -24.68
N GLU A 55 -16.73 -3.89 -24.61
CA GLU A 55 -17.07 -5.26 -24.19
C GLU A 55 -16.38 -6.31 -25.05
N ASN A 56 -16.33 -6.11 -26.37
CA ASN A 56 -15.67 -7.00 -27.33
C ASN A 56 -14.16 -7.17 -27.05
N VAL A 57 -13.51 -6.09 -26.57
CA VAL A 57 -12.10 -6.10 -26.21
C VAL A 57 -11.92 -6.79 -24.86
N PHE A 58 -12.82 -6.52 -23.93
CA PHE A 58 -12.85 -7.17 -22.63
C PHE A 58 -13.01 -8.69 -22.77
N GLU A 59 -13.95 -9.16 -23.59
CA GLU A 59 -14.22 -10.56 -23.88
C GLU A 59 -13.03 -11.23 -24.58
N LYS A 60 -12.41 -10.60 -25.59
CA LYS A 60 -11.21 -11.16 -26.25
C LYS A 60 -10.08 -11.42 -25.27
N VAL A 61 -9.90 -10.54 -24.29
CA VAL A 61 -8.87 -10.67 -23.25
C VAL A 61 -9.27 -11.71 -22.20
N HIS A 62 -10.57 -11.91 -21.95
CA HIS A 62 -11.09 -12.82 -20.94
C HIS A 62 -11.58 -14.17 -21.46
N LYS A 63 -11.58 -14.41 -22.78
CA LYS A 63 -12.08 -15.63 -23.42
C LYS A 63 -11.51 -16.92 -22.82
N ASN A 64 -10.27 -16.87 -22.33
CA ASN A 64 -9.57 -17.99 -21.71
C ASN A 64 -9.26 -17.76 -20.22
N ALA A 65 -9.90 -16.78 -19.57
CA ALA A 65 -9.57 -16.37 -18.20
C ALA A 65 -10.20 -17.27 -17.11
N GLY A 66 -11.00 -18.27 -17.50
CA GLY A 66 -11.77 -19.09 -16.56
C GLY A 66 -12.94 -18.32 -15.95
N PHE A 67 -13.76 -19.02 -15.16
CA PHE A 67 -14.88 -18.43 -14.42
C PHE A 67 -14.49 -18.23 -12.95
N SER A 68 -14.96 -17.15 -12.35
CA SER A 68 -14.86 -16.90 -10.91
C SER A 68 -16.25 -16.78 -10.34
N ILE A 69 -16.56 -17.57 -9.32
CA ILE A 69 -17.84 -17.53 -8.61
C ILE A 69 -17.60 -16.90 -7.25
N ILE A 70 -18.39 -15.89 -6.90
CA ILE A 70 -18.40 -15.28 -5.56
C ILE A 70 -19.73 -15.66 -4.93
N VAL A 71 -19.68 -16.35 -3.80
CA VAL A 71 -20.85 -16.68 -2.99
C VAL A 71 -20.84 -15.75 -1.78
N SER A 72 -21.94 -15.05 -1.57
CA SER A 72 -22.12 -14.09 -0.48
C SER A 72 -23.40 -14.43 0.28
N ASN A 73 -23.34 -14.35 1.60
CA ASN A 73 -24.53 -14.37 2.47
C ASN A 73 -25.05 -12.95 2.77
N VAL A 74 -24.41 -11.93 2.19
CA VAL A 74 -24.80 -10.52 2.35
C VAL A 74 -25.74 -10.15 1.20
N ASP A 75 -26.93 -9.68 1.55
CA ASP A 75 -27.87 -9.07 0.60
C ASP A 75 -27.48 -7.59 0.40
N SER A 76 -26.74 -7.33 -0.66
CA SER A 76 -26.23 -6.00 -1.03
C SER A 76 -25.91 -5.97 -2.52
N ASP A 77 -25.68 -4.76 -3.03
CA ASP A 77 -25.33 -4.57 -4.43
C ASP A 77 -24.04 -5.31 -4.84
N LEU A 78 -24.00 -5.77 -6.08
CA LEU A 78 -22.88 -6.50 -6.67
C LEU A 78 -21.59 -5.70 -6.58
N GLU A 79 -21.63 -4.38 -6.80
CA GLU A 79 -20.44 -3.54 -6.71
C GLU A 79 -19.86 -3.52 -5.29
N PHE A 80 -20.73 -3.48 -4.29
CA PHE A 80 -20.33 -3.55 -2.89
C PHE A 80 -19.70 -4.90 -2.56
N ILE A 81 -20.35 -6.01 -2.94
CA ILE A 81 -19.84 -7.38 -2.71
C ILE A 81 -18.48 -7.55 -3.37
N LEU A 82 -18.34 -7.13 -4.63
CA LEU A 82 -17.07 -7.18 -5.36
C LEU A 82 -15.99 -6.33 -4.67
N THR A 83 -16.34 -5.16 -4.17
CA THR A 83 -15.40 -4.27 -3.47
C THR A 83 -14.93 -4.89 -2.15
N GLN A 84 -15.82 -5.52 -1.38
CA GLN A 84 -15.41 -6.25 -0.17
C GLN A 84 -14.52 -7.43 -0.51
N TYR A 85 -14.87 -8.23 -1.53
CA TYR A 85 -14.04 -9.36 -1.95
C TYR A 85 -12.64 -8.92 -2.40
N LYS A 86 -12.53 -7.78 -3.10
CA LYS A 86 -11.23 -7.20 -3.49
C LYS A 86 -10.34 -6.86 -2.29
N LYS A 87 -10.90 -6.57 -1.11
CA LYS A 87 -10.09 -6.33 0.10
C LYS A 87 -9.34 -7.59 0.56
N ARG A 88 -9.70 -8.79 0.10
CA ARG A 88 -8.92 -10.02 0.35
C ARG A 88 -7.47 -9.90 -0.13
N ASP A 89 -7.24 -9.18 -1.22
CA ASP A 89 -5.89 -8.90 -1.73
C ASP A 89 -5.01 -8.18 -0.69
N LEU A 90 -5.59 -7.35 0.17
CA LEU A 90 -4.86 -6.71 1.27
C LEU A 90 -4.33 -7.75 2.26
N VAL A 91 -5.14 -8.77 2.56
CA VAL A 91 -4.76 -9.88 3.44
C VAL A 91 -3.67 -10.73 2.79
N GLU A 92 -3.81 -11.05 1.50
CA GLU A 92 -2.78 -11.78 0.73
C GLU A 92 -1.43 -11.03 0.73
N LYS A 93 -1.45 -9.70 0.51
CA LYS A 93 -0.27 -8.85 0.59
C LYS A 93 0.33 -8.80 2.00
N ALA A 94 -0.51 -8.77 3.04
CA ALA A 94 -0.06 -8.80 4.42
C ALA A 94 0.67 -10.12 4.73
N PHE A 95 0.10 -11.27 4.37
CA PHE A 95 0.78 -12.57 4.53
C PHE A 95 2.03 -12.71 3.67
N SER A 96 2.03 -12.15 2.46
CA SER A 96 3.24 -12.09 1.63
C SER A 96 4.35 -11.28 2.32
N THR A 97 3.99 -10.17 2.97
CA THR A 97 4.93 -9.37 3.78
C THR A 97 5.47 -10.18 4.95
N VAL A 98 4.62 -10.89 5.70
CA VAL A 98 5.05 -11.76 6.80
C VAL A 98 6.06 -12.80 6.32
N LYS A 99 5.75 -13.47 5.22
CA LYS A 99 6.60 -14.47 4.59
C LYS A 99 7.97 -13.93 4.19
N THR A 100 7.99 -12.79 3.52
CA THR A 100 9.21 -12.21 2.91
C THR A 100 9.99 -11.31 3.85
N THR A 101 9.33 -10.36 4.52
CA THR A 101 9.97 -9.33 5.36
C THR A 101 10.27 -9.85 6.76
N PHE A 102 9.45 -10.73 7.32
CA PHE A 102 9.68 -11.32 8.65
C PHE A 102 10.33 -12.71 8.60
N ASP A 103 10.77 -13.15 7.42
CA ASP A 103 11.43 -14.44 7.18
C ASP A 103 10.69 -15.63 7.82
N LEU A 104 9.38 -15.67 7.62
CA LEU A 104 8.51 -16.80 8.00
C LEU A 104 8.32 -17.83 6.88
N ASN A 105 9.04 -17.66 5.77
CA ASN A 105 9.14 -18.69 4.73
C ASN A 105 9.88 -19.94 5.20
N LYS A 106 10.77 -19.79 6.19
CA LYS A 106 11.51 -20.88 6.83
C LYS A 106 11.38 -20.73 8.33
N PHE A 107 10.95 -21.79 8.99
CA PHE A 107 10.79 -21.76 10.44
C PHE A 107 12.14 -21.87 11.15
N ASN A 108 13.04 -22.73 10.65
CA ASN A 108 14.37 -23.00 11.20
C ASN A 108 14.35 -23.28 12.73
N VAL A 109 13.27 -23.89 13.22
CA VAL A 109 13.08 -24.24 14.63
C VAL A 109 12.67 -25.71 14.74
N GLN A 110 13.18 -26.39 15.75
CA GLN A 110 12.90 -27.81 16.01
C GLN A 110 11.68 -28.00 16.95
N ASP A 111 11.42 -27.02 17.81
CA ASP A 111 10.35 -27.04 18.80
C ASP A 111 9.11 -26.28 18.31
N ARG A 112 7.94 -26.90 18.50
CA ARG A 112 6.63 -26.32 18.21
C ARG A 112 6.36 -25.06 19.03
N LEU A 113 6.76 -25.01 20.31
CA LEU A 113 6.54 -23.83 21.15
C LEU A 113 7.29 -22.60 20.62
N VAL A 114 8.50 -22.80 20.13
CA VAL A 114 9.31 -21.74 19.52
C VAL A 114 8.67 -21.26 18.22
N LEU A 115 8.13 -22.19 17.42
CA LEU A 115 7.39 -21.85 16.21
C LEU A 115 6.14 -21.02 16.51
N GLU A 116 5.32 -21.45 17.47
CA GLU A 116 4.11 -20.73 17.89
C GLU A 116 4.46 -19.33 18.41
N SER A 117 5.54 -19.21 19.19
CA SER A 117 6.05 -17.92 19.67
C SER A 117 6.52 -17.01 18.52
N LYS A 118 7.25 -17.55 17.55
CA LYS A 118 7.71 -16.80 16.36
C LYS A 118 6.52 -16.29 15.55
N MET A 119 5.50 -17.13 15.34
CA MET A 119 4.27 -16.74 14.67
C MET A 119 3.55 -15.63 15.42
N PHE A 120 3.38 -15.78 16.73
CA PHE A 120 2.70 -14.80 17.57
C PHE A 120 3.35 -13.41 17.50
N ILE A 121 4.67 -13.34 17.69
CA ILE A 121 5.42 -12.07 17.60
C ILE A 121 5.30 -11.47 16.20
N SER A 122 5.35 -12.31 15.15
CA SER A 122 5.21 -11.85 13.77
C SER A 122 3.82 -11.28 13.46
N PHE A 123 2.77 -11.82 14.07
CA PHE A 123 1.42 -11.25 13.98
C PHE A 123 1.36 -9.87 14.68
N LEU A 124 1.95 -9.72 15.86
CA LEU A 124 2.03 -8.42 16.53
C LEU A 124 2.81 -7.39 15.69
N ALA A 125 3.95 -7.79 15.13
CA ALA A 125 4.74 -6.95 14.23
C ALA A 125 3.96 -6.57 12.97
N LEU A 126 3.15 -7.50 12.42
CA LEU A 126 2.29 -7.21 11.27
C LEU A 126 1.23 -6.16 11.61
N ILE A 127 0.60 -6.24 12.79
CA ILE A 127 -0.41 -5.27 13.22
C ILE A 127 0.21 -3.88 13.31
N VAL A 128 1.35 -3.75 14.00
CA VAL A 128 2.08 -2.48 14.14
C VAL A 128 2.49 -1.93 12.76
N ARG A 129 3.05 -2.79 11.89
CA ARG A 129 3.43 -2.40 10.54
C ARG A 129 2.24 -1.97 9.69
N SER A 130 1.10 -2.64 9.81
CA SER A 130 -0.12 -2.32 9.07
C SER A 130 -0.69 -0.98 9.53
N TYR A 131 -0.71 -0.74 10.84
CA TYR A 131 -1.11 0.55 11.40
C TYR A 131 -0.18 1.68 10.96
N PHE A 132 1.14 1.47 11.01
CA PHE A 132 2.12 2.44 10.52
C PHE A 132 1.91 2.75 9.03
N SER A 133 1.69 1.72 8.21
CA SER A 133 1.40 1.90 6.78
C SER A 133 0.08 2.64 6.54
N TYR A 134 -0.91 2.47 7.42
CA TYR A 134 -2.18 3.19 7.37
C TYR A 134 -1.97 4.68 7.68
N CYS A 135 -1.23 5.02 8.75
CA CYS A 135 -0.89 6.40 9.10
C CYS A 135 -0.08 7.10 8.00
N MET A 136 0.81 6.36 7.33
CA MET A 136 1.69 6.90 6.27
C MET A 136 1.10 6.77 4.86
N LYS A 137 -0.18 6.37 4.71
CA LYS A 137 -0.78 6.03 3.41
C LYS A 137 -0.69 7.17 2.41
N GLU A 138 -1.04 8.39 2.82
CA GLU A 138 -1.04 9.58 1.95
C GLU A 138 0.39 9.95 1.53
N PHE A 139 1.30 10.02 2.51
CA PHE A 139 2.71 10.28 2.23
C PHE A 139 3.32 9.27 1.26
N LEU A 140 3.03 7.97 1.43
CA LEU A 140 3.52 6.92 0.54
C LEU A 140 2.89 6.97 -0.86
N ALA A 141 1.64 7.46 -0.98
CA ALA A 141 0.98 7.65 -2.26
C ALA A 141 1.61 8.81 -3.06
N GLU A 142 1.96 9.89 -2.38
CA GLU A 142 2.62 11.06 -2.99
C GLU A 142 4.11 10.81 -3.27
N ASN A 143 4.78 10.04 -2.42
CA ASN A 143 6.21 9.80 -2.48
C ASN A 143 6.52 8.35 -2.84
N GLY A 144 6.26 7.97 -4.09
CA GLY A 144 6.37 6.57 -4.55
C GLY A 144 7.77 5.94 -4.50
N HIS A 145 8.82 6.70 -4.16
CA HIS A 145 10.17 6.18 -3.90
C HIS A 145 10.36 5.72 -2.44
N HIS A 146 9.45 6.11 -1.54
CA HIS A 146 9.45 5.64 -0.16
C HIS A 146 8.65 4.35 -0.02
N THR A 147 9.14 3.48 0.84
CA THR A 147 8.45 2.29 1.34
C THR A 147 8.38 2.32 2.86
N VAL A 148 7.48 1.53 3.45
CA VAL A 148 7.41 1.35 4.92
C VAL A 148 8.79 1.01 5.51
N ASN A 149 9.58 0.17 4.83
CA ASN A 149 10.90 -0.21 5.31
C ASN A 149 11.87 0.98 5.27
N THR A 150 11.86 1.81 4.22
CA THR A 150 12.69 3.03 4.18
C THR A 150 12.31 4.02 5.28
N LEU A 151 11.02 4.11 5.63
CA LEU A 151 10.58 4.98 6.72
C LEU A 151 11.04 4.46 8.09
N PHE A 152 11.02 3.14 8.31
CA PHE A 152 11.63 2.56 9.50
C PHE A 152 13.15 2.79 9.54
N SER A 153 13.83 2.74 8.40
CA SER A 153 15.26 3.09 8.32
C SER A 153 15.53 4.58 8.61
N GLU A 154 14.58 5.48 8.34
CA GLU A 154 14.72 6.88 8.77
C GLU A 154 14.55 7.02 10.28
N LEU A 155 13.61 6.30 10.89
CA LEU A 155 13.43 6.26 12.33
C LEU A 155 14.64 5.63 13.05
N SER A 156 15.26 4.61 12.47
CA SER A 156 16.43 3.96 13.09
C SER A 156 17.66 4.86 13.19
N LYS A 157 17.71 5.96 12.43
CA LYS A 157 18.77 6.98 12.54
C LYS A 157 18.60 7.90 13.76
N MET A 158 17.46 7.82 14.45
CA MET A 158 17.23 8.56 15.69
C MET A 158 18.00 7.86 16.82
N GLU A 159 19.21 8.35 17.09
CA GLU A 159 20.13 7.76 18.06
C GLU A 159 20.47 8.76 19.17
N LEU A 160 20.73 8.24 20.37
CA LEU A 160 21.23 9.01 21.50
C LEU A 160 22.70 8.69 21.73
N ALA A 161 23.53 9.72 21.85
CA ALA A 161 24.94 9.60 22.20
C ALA A 161 25.15 9.93 23.69
N LYS A 162 26.01 9.15 24.36
CA LYS A 162 26.36 9.37 25.76
C LYS A 162 27.55 10.33 25.88
N PHE A 163 27.33 11.48 26.50
CA PHE A 163 28.34 12.46 26.83
C PHE A 163 28.33 12.72 28.33
N ASN A 164 29.47 12.57 29.01
CA ASN A 164 29.61 12.88 30.44
C ASN A 164 28.49 12.31 31.33
N LYS A 165 28.14 11.03 31.13
CA LYS A 165 27.08 10.28 31.81
C LYS A 165 25.63 10.66 31.45
N THR A 166 25.41 11.65 30.59
CA THR A 166 24.08 11.97 30.06
C THR A 166 23.94 11.57 28.59
N TYR A 167 22.77 11.08 28.22
CA TYR A 167 22.37 10.79 26.86
C TYR A 167 21.76 12.05 26.23
N VAL A 168 22.26 12.42 25.06
CA VAL A 168 21.74 13.53 24.25
C VAL A 168 21.48 13.05 22.83
N SER A 169 20.53 13.67 22.13
CA SER A 169 20.28 13.32 20.72
C SER A 169 21.53 13.56 19.88
N SER A 170 21.96 12.55 19.14
CA SER A 170 23.15 12.66 18.27
C SER A 170 22.94 13.69 17.16
N TYR A 171 21.71 13.80 16.66
CA TYR A 171 21.34 14.69 15.56
C TYR A 171 19.97 15.35 15.82
N GLY A 172 19.70 16.43 15.09
CA GLY A 172 18.36 17.01 15.02
C GLY A 172 17.43 16.17 14.13
N LEU A 173 16.12 16.28 14.34
CA LEU A 173 15.12 15.55 13.57
C LEU A 173 15.11 16.01 12.10
N SER A 174 15.25 15.06 11.18
CA SER A 174 15.13 15.28 9.73
C SER A 174 13.69 15.65 9.34
N LYS A 175 13.50 16.24 8.15
CA LYS A 175 12.15 16.57 7.64
C LYS A 175 11.27 15.32 7.58
N THR A 176 11.82 14.21 7.07
CA THR A 176 11.10 12.93 6.97
C THR A 176 10.77 12.37 8.35
N GLN A 177 11.69 12.44 9.32
CA GLN A 177 11.42 12.03 10.70
C GLN A 177 10.29 12.85 11.33
N LYS A 178 10.29 14.18 11.13
CA LYS A 178 9.20 15.05 11.63
C LYS A 178 7.84 14.68 11.02
N ILE A 179 7.80 14.36 9.72
CA ILE A 179 6.57 13.90 9.04
C ILE A 179 6.10 12.55 9.61
N ILE A 180 7.02 11.61 9.82
CA ILE A 180 6.67 10.30 10.40
C ILE A 180 6.12 10.48 11.82
N LEU A 181 6.79 11.28 12.66
CA LEU A 181 6.37 11.53 14.03
C LEU A 181 5.02 12.26 14.08
N SER A 182 4.80 13.25 13.22
CA SER A 182 3.51 13.95 13.16
C SER A 182 2.35 13.05 12.73
N ALA A 183 2.59 12.14 11.78
CA ALA A 183 1.61 11.12 11.38
C ALA A 183 1.26 10.15 12.53
N LEU A 184 2.20 9.91 13.45
CA LEU A 184 2.00 9.13 14.67
C LEU A 184 1.50 9.96 15.86
N LYS A 185 1.22 11.26 15.67
CA LYS A 185 0.83 12.22 16.72
C LYS A 185 1.87 12.36 17.83
N ILE A 186 3.15 12.21 17.50
CA ILE A 186 4.30 12.39 18.38
C ILE A 186 4.94 13.74 18.07
N THR A 187 5.14 14.57 19.08
CA THR A 187 5.76 15.89 18.94
C THR A 187 7.25 15.84 19.28
N GLU A 188 8.01 16.86 18.85
CA GLU A 188 9.43 16.98 19.24
C GLU A 188 9.60 17.09 20.76
N LYS A 189 8.60 17.63 21.46
CA LYS A 189 8.60 17.70 22.93
C LYS A 189 8.55 16.30 23.55
N ASP A 190 7.74 15.41 22.98
CA ASP A 190 7.60 14.03 23.45
C ASP A 190 8.92 13.27 23.26
N VAL A 191 9.59 13.45 22.11
CA VAL A 191 10.92 12.86 21.85
C VAL A 191 11.96 13.37 22.84
N ASN A 192 11.97 14.68 23.12
CA ASN A 192 12.87 15.27 24.11
C ASN A 192 12.55 14.78 25.52
N GLN A 193 11.28 14.56 25.84
CA GLN A 193 10.86 14.01 27.13
C GLN A 193 11.35 12.57 27.30
N CYS A 194 11.21 11.72 26.28
CA CYS A 194 11.79 10.37 26.29
C CYS A 194 13.29 10.38 26.58
N THR A 195 14.04 11.30 25.98
CA THR A 195 15.50 11.45 26.26
C THR A 195 15.76 11.81 27.73
N LYS A 196 14.96 12.69 28.32
CA LYS A 196 15.06 13.05 29.74
C LYS A 196 14.73 11.88 30.66
N ASP A 197 13.69 11.12 30.33
CA ASP A 197 13.25 9.98 31.13
C ASP A 197 14.30 8.85 31.11
N ILE A 198 14.94 8.61 29.96
CA ILE A 198 16.08 7.69 29.84
C ILE A 198 17.22 8.12 30.76
N ASN A 199 17.57 9.40 30.76
CA ASN A 199 18.62 9.94 31.64
C ASN A 199 18.26 9.83 33.12
N LYS A 200 16.98 9.92 33.47
CA LYS A 200 16.52 9.77 34.86
C LYS A 200 16.58 8.32 35.33
N ASN A 201 16.29 7.36 34.45
CA ASN A 201 16.24 5.94 34.79
C ASN A 201 17.63 5.26 34.77
N LEU A 202 18.61 5.85 34.10
CA LEU A 202 19.98 5.33 33.97
C LEU A 202 21.01 6.00 34.88
N ASN A 203 20.62 7.08 35.57
CA ASN A 203 21.39 7.71 36.66
C ASN A 203 20.90 7.20 38.02
#